data_AF-A0A3R6B6G2-F1
#
_entry.id   AF-A0A3R6B6G2-F1
#
_cell.length_a   1.000
_cell.length_b   1.000
_cell.length_c   1.000
_cell.angle_alpha   90.00
_cell.angle_beta   90.00
_cell.angle_gamma   90.00
#
_symmetry.space_group_name_H-M   'P 1'
#
loop_
_entity.id
_entity.type
_entity.pdbx_description
1 polymer ?
#
loop_
_entity_poly.entity_id
_entity_poly.type
_entity_poly.pdbx_seq_one_letter_code
_entity_poly.pdbx_strand_id
1 'polypeptide(L)' 'MIAEYTVKRNGRWYKAGDEIPDIVPGEKSSGEYTKTEINRMSTADLQALAAEHGIEGAEEISGAELKRILIEQFGL' A
#
# COMPACT_ATOMS: atom_id res chain seq x y z
N MET A 1 3.79 11.29 -20.20
CA MET A 1 3.76 12.75 -20.46
C MET A 1 5.15 13.35 -20.21
N ILE A 2 5.65 14.31 -21.00
CA ILE A 2 6.94 14.98 -20.71
C ILE A 2 6.66 16.24 -19.88
N ALA A 3 7.44 16.45 -18.82
CA ALA A 3 7.36 17.66 -18.02
C ALA A 3 7.85 18.87 -18.83
N GLU A 4 6.97 19.80 -19.21
CA GLU A 4 7.38 21.06 -19.86
C GLU A 4 7.99 22.06 -18.87
N TYR A 5 7.60 21.95 -17.59
CA TYR A 5 8.08 22.77 -16.48
C TYR A 5 8.39 21.87 -15.29
N THR A 6 9.11 22.39 -14.29
CA THR A 6 9.32 21.66 -13.04
C THR A 6 7.98 21.46 -12.33
N VAL A 7 7.49 20.22 -12.31
CA VAL A 7 6.18 19.89 -11.74
C VAL A 7 6.30 18.82 -10.67
N LYS A 8 5.50 18.97 -9.61
CA LYS A 8 5.37 17.97 -8.56
C LYS A 8 4.18 17.07 -8.87
N ARG A 9 4.43 15.78 -9.06
CA ARG A 9 3.41 14.75 -9.25
C ARG A 9 3.65 13.62 -8.26
N ASN A 10 2.64 13.28 -7.47
CA ASN A 10 2.67 12.17 -6.51
C ASN A 10 3.89 12.20 -5.57
N GLY A 11 4.20 13.38 -5.02
CA GLY A 11 5.33 13.56 -4.10
C GLY A 11 6.71 13.64 -4.75
N ARG A 12 6.86 13.26 -6.03
CA ARG A 12 8.12 13.35 -6.78
C ARG A 12 8.18 14.63 -7.62
N TRP A 13 9.36 15.24 -7.66
CA TRP A 13 9.65 16.39 -8.51
C TRP A 13 10.22 15.93 -9.84
N TYR A 14 9.65 16.43 -10.93
CA TYR A 14 10.12 16.20 -12.29
C TYR A 14 10.60 17.53 -12.84
N LYS A 15 11.80 17.55 -13.45
CA LYS A 15 12.35 18.74 -14.10
C LYS A 15 11.86 18.83 -15.53
N ALA A 16 11.95 20.01 -16.13
CA ALA A 16 11.63 20.20 -17.53
C ALA A 16 12.47 19.25 -18.41
N GLY A 17 11.81 18.45 -19.24
CA GLY A 17 12.41 17.40 -20.06
C GLY A 17 12.42 16.00 -19.44
N ASP A 18 12.08 15.84 -18.16
CA ASP A 18 11.90 14.52 -17.56
C ASP A 18 10.60 13.87 -18.08
N GLU A 19 10.69 12.58 -18.40
CA GLU A 19 9.52 11.77 -18.72
C GLU A 19 8.75 11.48 -17.42
N ILE A 20 7.51 11.99 -17.36
CA ILE A 20 6.53 11.65 -16.33
C ILE A 20 5.79 10.40 -16.82
N PRO A 21 6.03 9.22 -16.24
CA PRO A 21 5.21 8.06 -16.56
C PRO A 21 3.77 8.33 -16.11
N ASP A 22 2.81 8.20 -17.04
CA ASP A 22 1.36 8.31 -16.74
C ASP A 22 0.88 7.18 -15.81
N ILE A 23 1.67 6.12 -15.71
CA ILE A 23 1.51 4.95 -14.85
C ILE A 23 2.83 4.72 -14.13
N VAL A 24 2.99 5.37 -12.98
CA VAL A 24 4.04 5.00 -12.04
C VAL A 24 3.56 3.69 -11.37
N PRO A 25 4.36 2.60 -11.33
CA PRO A 25 3.99 1.33 -10.69
C PRO A 25 3.86 1.40 -9.15
N GLY A 26 3.47 2.54 -8.60
CA GLY A 26 3.41 2.78 -7.16
C GLY A 26 2.08 3.35 -6.67
N GLU A 27 1.14 3.70 -7.55
CA GLU A 27 -0.20 4.10 -7.13
C GLU A 27 -1.24 3.57 -8.12
N LYS A 28 -2.16 2.76 -7.58
CA LYS A 28 -3.37 2.19 -8.16
C LYS A 28 -3.24 0.79 -8.77
N SER A 29 -2.90 -0.20 -7.94
CA SER A 29 -3.78 -1.37 -7.87
C SER A 29 -5.03 -0.92 -7.12
N SER A 30 -6.01 -0.39 -7.85
CA SER A 30 -7.36 -0.20 -7.34
C SER A 30 -7.93 -1.56 -6.96
N GLY A 31 -7.67 -2.00 -5.73
CA GLY A 31 -8.13 -3.28 -5.19
C GLY A 31 -7.31 -3.85 -4.02
N GLU A 32 -6.06 -3.41 -3.82
CA GLU A 32 -5.16 -4.03 -2.84
C GLU A 32 -4.77 -3.02 -1.77
N TYR A 33 -5.05 -3.35 -0.50
CA TYR A 33 -4.89 -2.51 0.68
C TYR A 33 -3.54 -1.77 0.72
N THR A 34 -3.50 -0.51 1.17
CA THR A 34 -2.24 0.20 1.38
C THR A 34 -1.70 0.01 2.80
N LYS A 35 -0.38 0.21 3.00
CA LYS A 35 0.26 0.16 4.34
C LYS A 35 -0.47 1.04 5.37
N THR A 36 -0.97 2.20 4.93
CA THR A 36 -1.70 3.14 5.80
C THR A 36 -3.08 2.62 6.17
N GLU A 37 -3.78 1.98 5.22
CA GLU A 37 -5.07 1.34 5.50
C GLU A 37 -4.92 0.20 6.50
N ILE A 38 -3.94 -0.70 6.30
CA ILE A 38 -3.64 -1.79 7.25
C ILE A 38 -3.32 -1.22 8.64
N ASN A 39 -2.57 -0.12 8.71
CA ASN A 39 -2.26 0.50 10.01
C ASN A 39 -3.47 1.14 10.70
N ARG A 40 -4.49 1.56 9.94
CA ARG A 40 -5.73 2.18 10.44
C ARG A 40 -6.86 1.19 10.71
N MET A 41 -6.78 -0.02 10.15
CA MET A 41 -7.76 -1.09 10.38
C MET A 41 -7.84 -1.49 11.85
N SER A 42 -9.05 -1.87 12.28
CA SER A 42 -9.26 -2.43 13.61
C SER A 42 -8.63 -3.82 13.70
N THR A 43 -8.37 -4.30 14.91
CA THR A 43 -7.84 -5.66 15.10
C THR A 43 -8.77 -6.72 14.53
N ALA A 44 -10.09 -6.55 14.65
CA ALA A 44 -11.07 -7.46 14.06
C ALA A 44 -10.99 -7.49 12.53
N ASP A 45 -10.83 -6.33 11.89
CA ASP A 45 -10.69 -6.25 10.42
C ASP A 45 -9.39 -6.92 9.97
N LEU A 46 -8.28 -6.69 10.70
CA LEU A 46 -6.99 -7.33 10.43
C LEU A 46 -7.06 -8.85 10.59
N GLN A 47 -7.81 -9.35 11.58
CA GLN A 47 -8.02 -10.77 11.81
C GLN A 47 -8.80 -11.41 10.66
N ALA A 48 -9.88 -10.77 10.22
CA ALA A 48 -10.68 -11.24 9.09
C ALA A 48 -9.84 -11.26 7.79
N LEU A 49 -9.06 -10.20 7.54
CA LEU A 49 -8.14 -10.10 6.41
C LEU A 49 -7.08 -11.19 6.46
N ALA A 50 -6.50 -11.42 7.63
CA ALA A 50 -5.50 -12.45 7.83
C ALA A 50 -6.08 -13.85 7.58
N ALA A 51 -7.26 -14.13 8.11
CA ALA A 51 -7.96 -15.41 7.88
C ALA A 51 -8.30 -15.62 6.39
N GLU A 52 -8.75 -14.57 5.68
CA GLU A 52 -9.04 -14.63 4.24
C GLU A 52 -7.77 -14.94 3.41
N HIS A 53 -6.62 -14.42 3.85
CA HIS A 53 -5.32 -14.67 3.24
C HIS A 53 -4.62 -15.96 3.72
N GLY A 54 -5.31 -16.81 4.50
CA GLY A 54 -4.81 -18.11 4.93
C GLY A 54 -3.91 -18.10 6.17
N ILE A 55 -3.95 -17.03 6.97
CA ILE A 55 -3.26 -16.96 8.26
C ILE A 55 -4.16 -17.60 9.32
N GLU A 56 -3.93 -18.88 9.57
CA GLU A 56 -4.61 -19.63 10.65
C GLU A 56 -4.14 -19.11 12.02
N GLY A 57 -5.06 -18.95 12.96
CA GLY A 57 -4.77 -18.43 14.29
C GLY A 57 -4.65 -16.90 14.37
N ALA A 58 -5.09 -16.15 13.36
CA ALA A 58 -5.08 -14.69 13.38
C ALA A 58 -5.74 -14.07 14.64
N GLU A 59 -6.74 -14.75 15.21
CA GLU A 59 -7.43 -14.32 16.44
C GLU A 59 -6.52 -14.29 17.67
N GLU A 60 -5.50 -15.15 17.72
CA GLU A 60 -4.52 -15.23 18.81
C GLU A 60 -3.31 -14.31 18.58
N ILE A 61 -3.16 -13.77 17.37
CA ILE A 61 -2.06 -12.88 17.00
C ILE A 61 -2.41 -11.43 17.39
N SER A 62 -1.42 -10.73 17.96
CA SER A 62 -1.58 -9.31 18.29
C SER A 62 -1.79 -8.47 17.04
N GLY A 63 -2.64 -7.43 17.13
CA GLY A 63 -2.89 -6.53 16.00
C GLY A 63 -1.64 -5.88 15.41
N ALA A 64 -0.57 -5.71 16.19
CA ALA A 64 0.70 -5.19 15.69
C ALA A 64 1.44 -6.19 14.79
N GLU A 65 1.41 -7.48 15.14
CA GLU A 65 2.00 -8.54 14.35
C GLU A 65 1.17 -8.81 13.09
N LEU A 66 -0.16 -8.81 13.19
CA LEU A 66 -1.06 -8.93 12.03
C LEU A 66 -0.78 -7.85 10.98
N LYS A 67 -0.57 -6.60 11.42
CA LYS A 67 -0.17 -5.51 10.51
C LYS A 67 1.10 -5.85 9.76
N ARG A 68 2.14 -6.37 10.43
CA ARG A 68 3.41 -6.73 9.81
C ARG A 68 3.23 -7.85 8.78
N ILE A 69 2.54 -8.92 9.17
CA ILE A 69 2.34 -10.09 8.30
C ILE A 69 1.55 -9.69 7.05
N LEU A 70 0.47 -8.92 7.21
CA LEU A 70 -0.33 -8.44 6.08
C LEU A 70 0.48 -7.51 5.17
N ILE A 71 1.23 -6.56 5.74
CA ILE A 71 2.11 -5.67 4.98
C ILE A 71 3.15 -6.47 4.18
N GLU A 72 3.74 -7.51 4.78
CA GLU A 72 4.71 -8.38 4.12
C GLU A 72 4.06 -9.21 3.00
N GLN A 73 2.89 -9.79 3.26
CA GLN A 73 2.13 -10.59 2.31
C GLN A 73 1.67 -9.79 1.08
N PHE A 74 1.28 -8.53 1.29
CA PHE A 74 0.90 -7.62 0.22
C PHE A 74 2.10 -6.87 -0.39
N GLY A 75 3.31 -7.03 0.14
CA GLY A 75 4.52 -6.36 -0.36
C GLY A 75 4.55 -4.83 -0.18
N LEU A 76 3.99 -4.31 0.93
CA LEU A 76 3.75 -2.88 1.22
C LEU A 76 4.74 -2.19 2.18
#